data_AF-A0A3C1XBI5-F1
#
_entry.id   AF-A0A3C1XBI5-F1
#
_cell.length_a   1.000
_cell.length_b   1.000
_cell.length_c   1.000
_cell.angle_alpha   90.00
_cell.angle_beta   90.00
_cell.angle_gamma   90.00
#
_symmetry.space_group_name_H-M   'P 1'
#
loop_
_entity.id
_entity.type
_entity.pdbx_description
1 polymer ?
#
loop_
_entity_poly.entity_id
_entity_poly.type
_entity_poly.pdbx_seq_one_letter_code
_entity_poly.pdbx_strand_id
1 'polypeptide(L)'
;MSLLGFPKFFLKYSGLIFLPIISGFLGIFVATYDYKSATYKRKLNHNSWQEILVGKYLVIISVLFIALVFTTLISLVIGGLSVHFIESIDVSKYGSIFEVHNSLLDLAALGLTVFLMDVITAVIWFTLSLIIKSSVISIVLFLLYDLVLPNFGKYDFKNGMMNVFSNVGKDVITQPVPLLQIPFLEAWGILIVHVLLALGIGWGIFYKKTRFTL
;
A
#
# COMPACT_ATOMS: atom_id res chain seq x y z
N MET A 1 20.31 4.38 19.69
CA MET A 1 19.04 4.15 18.94
C MET A 1 18.46 2.85 19.45
N SER A 2 17.16 2.77 19.80
CA SER A 2 16.60 1.47 20.16
C SER A 2 16.52 0.57 18.90
N LEU A 3 16.62 -0.75 19.09
CA LEU A 3 16.47 -1.75 18.01
C LEU A 3 15.18 -1.55 17.20
N LEU A 4 14.12 -1.02 17.82
CA LEU A 4 12.80 -0.86 17.22
C LEU A 4 12.58 0.51 16.56
N GLY A 5 13.39 1.51 16.89
CA GLY A 5 13.26 2.86 16.34
C GLY A 5 13.55 2.93 14.85
N PHE A 6 14.58 2.20 14.38
CA PHE A 6 14.96 2.18 12.97
C PHE A 6 13.90 1.50 12.09
N PRO A 7 13.37 0.31 12.45
CA PRO A 7 12.22 -0.28 11.76
C PRO A 7 11.02 0.65 11.65
N LYS A 8 10.63 1.33 12.74
CA LYS A 8 9.50 2.29 12.72
C LYS A 8 9.76 3.44 11.76
N PHE A 9 10.96 4.01 11.79
CA PHE A 9 11.37 5.04 10.84
C PHE A 9 11.30 4.52 9.40
N PHE A 10 11.97 3.41 9.11
CA PHE A 10 12.04 2.86 7.76
C PHE A 10 10.65 2.51 7.20
N LEU A 11 9.81 1.81 7.98
CA LEU A 11 8.46 1.43 7.58
C LEU A 11 7.55 2.64 7.31
N LYS A 12 7.70 3.73 8.07
CA LYS A 12 6.89 4.93 7.85
C LYS A 12 7.21 5.58 6.50
N TYR A 13 8.47 5.66 6.13
CA TYR A 13 8.90 6.26 4.87
C TYR A 13 8.65 5.35 3.67
N SER A 14 9.02 4.08 3.81
CA SER A 14 8.79 3.09 2.76
C SER A 14 7.29 2.88 2.53
N GLY A 15 6.50 2.84 3.59
CA GLY A 15 5.05 2.66 3.54
C GLY A 15 4.26 3.83 2.95
N LEU A 16 4.82 5.05 2.92
CA LEU A 16 4.14 6.20 2.33
C LEU A 16 4.45 6.39 0.85
N ILE A 17 5.66 6.04 0.42
CA ILE A 17 6.15 6.33 -0.94
C ILE A 17 6.42 5.04 -1.70
N PHE A 18 7.35 4.23 -1.23
CA PHE A 18 7.90 3.12 -2.02
C PHE A 18 6.96 1.92 -2.12
N LEU A 19 6.35 1.50 -1.01
CA LEU A 19 5.47 0.34 -0.95
C LEU A 19 4.14 0.56 -1.69
N PRO A 20 3.49 1.74 -1.60
CA PRO A 20 2.33 2.07 -2.43
C PRO A 20 2.64 2.01 -3.94
N ILE A 21 3.82 2.46 -4.34
CA ILE A 21 4.27 2.36 -5.74
C ILE A 21 4.36 0.88 -6.17
N ILE A 22 5.06 0.05 -5.39
CA ILE A 22 5.23 -1.38 -5.66
C ILE A 22 3.88 -2.10 -5.69
N SER A 23 2.99 -1.80 -4.74
CA SER A 23 1.68 -2.42 -4.61
C SER A 23 0.75 -2.02 -5.76
N GLY A 24 0.79 -0.77 -6.21
CA GLY A 24 0.09 -0.33 -7.42
C GLY A 24 0.56 -1.10 -8.67
N PHE A 25 1.87 -1.23 -8.89
CA PHE A 25 2.41 -2.05 -9.97
C PHE A 25 1.97 -3.51 -9.90
N LEU A 26 2.00 -4.11 -8.70
CA LEU A 26 1.55 -5.48 -8.46
C LEU A 26 0.07 -5.64 -8.87
N GLY A 27 -0.79 -4.73 -8.43
CA GLY A 27 -2.21 -4.72 -8.80
C GLY A 27 -2.42 -4.68 -10.32
N ILE A 28 -1.71 -3.78 -11.01
CA ILE A 28 -1.76 -3.65 -12.48
C ILE A 28 -1.29 -4.94 -13.16
N PHE A 29 -0.16 -5.49 -12.72
CA PHE A 29 0.42 -6.69 -13.32
C PHE A 29 -0.50 -7.89 -13.17
N VAL A 30 -1.03 -8.14 -11.96
CA VAL A 30 -1.95 -9.24 -11.68
C VAL A 30 -3.25 -9.11 -12.48
N ALA A 31 -3.76 -7.90 -12.67
CA ALA A 31 -4.95 -7.65 -13.50
C ALA A 31 -4.72 -7.95 -14.98
N THR A 32 -3.57 -7.54 -15.52
CA THR A 32 -3.31 -7.53 -16.97
C THR A 32 -2.60 -8.78 -17.48
N TYR A 33 -1.99 -9.57 -16.59
CA TYR A 33 -1.24 -10.78 -16.95
C TYR A 33 -2.04 -11.74 -17.85
N ASP A 34 -3.31 -12.00 -17.53
CA ASP A 34 -4.12 -12.96 -18.28
C ASP A 34 -4.56 -12.42 -19.65
N TYR A 35 -4.65 -11.10 -19.81
CA TYR A 35 -4.91 -10.46 -21.10
C TYR A 35 -3.66 -10.49 -21.97
N LYS A 36 -2.49 -10.18 -21.40
CA LYS A 36 -1.20 -10.21 -22.10
C LYS A 36 -0.84 -11.62 -22.57
N SER A 37 -1.07 -12.62 -21.72
CA SER A 37 -0.75 -14.03 -22.01
C SER A 37 -1.86 -14.77 -22.75
N ALA A 38 -2.95 -14.08 -23.15
CA ALA A 38 -4.13 -14.65 -23.81
C ALA A 38 -4.78 -15.85 -23.07
N THR A 39 -4.53 -16.01 -21.77
CA THR A 39 -5.04 -17.12 -20.94
C THR A 39 -6.43 -16.84 -20.37
N TYR A 40 -6.91 -15.59 -20.45
CA TYR A 40 -8.18 -15.15 -19.86
C TYR A 40 -9.38 -15.98 -20.34
N LYS A 41 -9.51 -16.23 -21.65
CA LYS A 41 -10.60 -17.04 -22.21
C LYS A 41 -10.54 -18.50 -21.73
N ARG A 42 -9.34 -19.09 -21.69
CA ARG A 42 -9.14 -20.48 -21.24
C ARG A 42 -9.55 -20.67 -19.78
N LYS A 43 -9.22 -19.69 -18.92
CA LYS A 43 -9.58 -19.73 -17.49
C LYS A 43 -11.08 -19.60 -17.27
N LEU A 44 -11.76 -18.72 -18.02
CA LEU A 44 -13.22 -18.55 -17.93
C LEU A 44 -14.01 -19.80 -18.36
N ASN A 45 -13.44 -20.67 -19.20
CA ASN A 45 -14.09 -21.92 -19.59
C ASN A 45 -14.05 -23.00 -18.50
N HIS A 46 -13.11 -22.91 -17.55
CA HIS A 46 -12.90 -23.95 -16.53
C HIS A 46 -13.35 -23.52 -15.14
N ASN A 47 -13.19 -22.22 -14.82
CA ASN A 47 -13.43 -21.69 -13.49
C ASN A 47 -14.45 -20.54 -13.56
N SER A 48 -15.21 -20.36 -12.50
CA SER A 48 -16.08 -19.20 -12.38
C SER A 48 -15.24 -17.92 -12.30
N TRP A 49 -15.82 -16.80 -12.76
CA TRP A 49 -15.15 -15.50 -12.68
C TRP A 49 -14.84 -15.10 -11.22
N GLN A 50 -15.67 -15.55 -10.28
CA GLN A 50 -15.50 -15.31 -8.84
C GLN A 50 -14.24 -16.02 -8.33
N GLU A 51 -14.05 -17.29 -8.66
CA GLU A 51 -12.84 -18.06 -8.30
C GLU A 51 -11.57 -17.40 -8.84
N ILE A 52 -11.60 -16.93 -10.09
CA ILE A 52 -10.45 -16.25 -10.71
C ILE A 52 -10.10 -14.96 -9.95
N LEU A 53 -11.10 -14.16 -9.57
CA LEU A 53 -10.87 -12.91 -8.83
C LEU A 53 -10.39 -13.16 -7.41
N VAL A 54 -11.02 -14.08 -6.68
CA VAL A 54 -10.61 -14.45 -5.32
C VAL A 54 -9.16 -14.95 -5.33
N GLY A 55 -8.81 -15.81 -6.29
CA GLY A 55 -7.42 -16.26 -6.44
C GLY A 55 -6.43 -15.11 -6.68
N LYS A 56 -6.80 -14.11 -7.48
CA LYS A 56 -5.96 -12.93 -7.73
C LYS A 56 -5.81 -12.04 -6.49
N TYR A 57 -6.88 -11.81 -5.73
CA TYR A 57 -6.79 -11.07 -4.47
C TYR A 57 -5.93 -11.80 -3.44
N LEU A 58 -6.07 -13.12 -3.32
CA LEU A 58 -5.22 -13.93 -2.44
C LEU A 58 -3.74 -13.82 -2.82
N VAL A 59 -3.41 -13.82 -4.11
CA VAL A 59 -2.03 -13.60 -4.58
C VAL A 59 -1.53 -12.22 -4.20
N ILE A 60 -2.32 -11.16 -4.45
CA ILE A 60 -1.94 -9.78 -4.09
C ILE A 60 -1.67 -9.68 -2.58
N ILE A 61 -2.61 -10.12 -1.75
CA ILE A 61 -2.52 -10.07 -0.29
C ILE A 61 -1.30 -10.86 0.20
N SER A 62 -1.08 -12.07 -0.32
CA SER A 62 0.04 -12.93 0.11
C SER A 62 1.40 -12.31 -0.25
N VAL A 63 1.55 -11.79 -1.48
CA VAL A 63 2.80 -11.17 -1.92
C VAL A 63 3.11 -9.92 -1.11
N LEU A 64 2.11 -9.07 -0.85
CA LEU A 64 2.29 -7.87 -0.03
C LEU A 64 2.61 -8.21 1.43
N PHE A 65 2.00 -9.25 1.98
CA PHE A 65 2.30 -9.69 3.34
C PHE A 65 3.74 -10.18 3.47
N ILE A 66 4.21 -10.98 2.50
CA ILE A 66 5.61 -11.42 2.44
C ILE A 66 6.55 -10.21 2.30
N ALA A 67 6.21 -9.23 1.45
CA ALA A 67 7.00 -8.01 1.28
C ALA A 67 7.09 -7.19 2.58
N LEU A 68 6.00 -7.06 3.33
CA LEU A 68 5.99 -6.39 4.63
C LEU A 68 6.90 -7.09 5.64
N VAL A 69 6.77 -8.41 5.77
CA VAL A 69 7.60 -9.20 6.70
C VAL A 69 9.07 -9.04 6.32
N PHE A 70 9.40 -9.17 5.03
CA PHE A 70 10.76 -9.08 4.54
C PHE A 70 11.38 -7.68 4.75
N THR A 71 10.63 -6.62 4.45
CA THR A 71 11.08 -5.23 4.67
C THR A 71 11.27 -4.93 6.15
N THR A 72 10.38 -5.44 7.02
CA THR A 72 10.52 -5.32 8.48
C THR A 72 11.77 -6.04 8.98
N LEU A 73 12.02 -7.27 8.52
CA LEU A 73 13.21 -8.04 8.89
C LEU A 73 14.51 -7.35 8.45
N ILE A 74 14.57 -6.85 7.21
CA ILE A 74 15.72 -6.09 6.72
C ILE A 74 15.94 -4.85 7.59
N SER A 75 14.87 -4.13 7.91
CA SER A 75 14.98 -2.93 8.74
C SER A 75 15.48 -3.24 10.16
N LEU A 76 15.12 -4.39 10.74
CA LEU A 76 15.65 -4.85 12.03
C LEU A 76 17.15 -5.15 11.96
N VAL A 77 17.60 -5.82 10.89
CA VAL A 77 19.03 -6.12 10.68
C VAL A 77 19.84 -4.85 10.52
N ILE A 78 19.41 -3.93 9.64
CA ILE A 78 20.10 -2.65 9.42
C ILE A 78 20.08 -1.79 10.69
N GLY A 79 18.94 -1.76 11.40
CA GLY A 79 18.80 -1.07 12.66
C GLY A 79 19.78 -1.59 13.72
N GLY A 80 19.89 -2.91 13.87
CA GLY A 80 20.84 -3.54 14.78
C GLY A 80 22.30 -3.21 14.44
N LEU A 81 22.68 -3.27 13.16
CA LEU A 81 24.01 -2.86 12.71
C LEU A 81 24.28 -1.38 13.01
N SER A 82 23.29 -0.52 12.80
CA SER A 82 23.43 0.93 13.01
C SER A 82 23.71 1.30 14.46
N VAL A 83 23.18 0.53 15.43
CA VAL A 83 23.47 0.76 16.86
C VAL A 83 24.97 0.58 17.15
N HIS A 84 25.59 -0.47 16.61
CA HIS A 84 27.03 -0.72 16.79
C HIS A 84 27.91 0.37 16.17
N PHE A 85 27.49 0.98 15.06
CA PHE A 85 28.22 2.12 14.47
C PHE A 85 28.04 3.41 15.30
N ILE A 86 26.86 3.63 15.90
CA ILE A 86 26.59 4.84 16.68
C ILE A 86 27.30 4.81 18.04
N GLU A 87 27.48 3.66 18.67
CA GLU A 87 28.28 3.52 19.91
C GLU A 87 29.75 3.99 19.73
N SER A 88 30.25 4.03 18.49
CA SER A 88 31.59 4.56 18.18
C SER A 88 31.66 6.09 18.08
N ILE A 89 30.53 6.79 18.17
CA ILE A 89 30.41 8.24 18.02
C ILE A 89 29.74 8.79 19.28
N ASP A 90 30.33 9.81 19.92
CA ASP A 90 29.72 10.46 21.08
C ASP A 90 28.47 11.26 20.69
N VAL A 91 27.32 10.58 20.74
CA VAL A 91 26.01 11.11 20.32
C VAL A 91 25.35 12.01 21.36
N SER A 92 25.97 12.22 22.53
CA SER A 92 25.47 13.12 23.58
C SER A 92 25.26 14.56 23.10
N LYS A 93 26.03 14.99 22.09
CA LYS A 93 25.90 16.31 21.44
C LYS A 93 24.66 16.49 20.56
N TYR A 94 23.99 15.41 20.16
CA TYR A 94 22.84 15.47 19.25
C TYR A 94 21.49 15.48 19.97
N GLY A 95 21.46 15.57 21.31
CA GLY A 95 20.22 15.66 22.08
C GLY A 95 19.41 14.35 22.11
N SER A 96 18.32 14.36 22.87
CA SER A 96 17.44 13.22 23.23
C SER A 96 16.66 12.58 22.06
N ILE A 97 17.20 12.61 20.84
CA ILE A 97 16.69 11.95 19.62
C ILE A 97 16.54 10.42 19.84
N PHE A 98 17.19 9.88 20.87
CA PHE A 98 17.30 8.45 21.12
C PHE A 98 16.31 7.87 22.16
N GLU A 99 15.53 8.70 22.85
CA GLU A 99 14.51 8.26 23.82
C GLU A 99 13.11 8.16 23.18
N VAL A 100 13.01 7.44 22.07
CA VAL A 100 11.69 7.08 21.54
C VAL A 100 11.12 5.97 22.43
N HIS A 101 9.93 6.18 23.00
CA HIS A 101 9.17 5.12 23.65
C HIS A 101 8.85 4.05 22.60
N ASN A 102 9.54 2.91 22.70
CA ASN A 102 9.51 1.90 21.65
C ASN A 102 8.74 0.68 22.12
N SER A 103 7.42 0.71 21.95
CA SER A 103 6.62 -0.51 22.10
C SER A 103 6.61 -1.31 20.79
N LEU A 104 6.62 -2.64 20.92
CA LEU A 104 6.35 -3.56 19.80
C LEU A 104 4.95 -3.37 19.23
N LEU A 105 4.01 -2.94 20.07
CA LEU A 105 2.62 -2.70 19.69
C LEU A 105 2.50 -1.57 18.66
N ASP A 106 3.23 -0.46 18.83
CA ASP A 106 3.19 0.63 17.83
C ASP A 106 3.86 0.21 16.52
N LEU A 107 4.92 -0.61 16.58
CA LEU A 107 5.55 -1.16 15.37
C LEU A 107 4.58 -2.06 14.61
N ALA A 108 3.85 -2.93 15.33
CA ALA A 108 2.82 -3.78 14.74
C ALA A 108 1.66 -2.97 14.17
N ALA A 109 1.20 -1.93 14.87
CA ALA A 109 0.14 -1.03 14.40
C ALA A 109 0.56 -0.27 13.13
N LEU A 110 1.80 0.24 13.08
CA LEU A 110 2.35 0.87 11.89
C LEU A 110 2.48 -0.12 10.73
N GLY A 111 3.03 -1.31 10.98
CA GLY A 111 3.16 -2.36 9.96
C GLY A 111 1.81 -2.79 9.39
N LEU A 112 0.80 -2.97 10.24
CA LEU A 112 -0.57 -3.28 9.80
C LEU A 112 -1.15 -2.13 8.97
N THR A 113 -0.92 -0.89 9.36
CA THR A 113 -1.38 0.28 8.62
C THR A 113 -0.75 0.35 7.23
N VAL A 114 0.57 0.18 7.13
CA VAL A 114 1.30 0.10 5.86
C VAL A 114 0.72 -0.99 4.96
N PHE A 115 0.56 -2.19 5.52
CA PHE A 115 0.01 -3.33 4.80
C PHE A 115 -1.40 -3.06 4.26
N LEU A 116 -2.28 -2.48 5.07
CA LEU A 116 -3.63 -2.12 4.64
C LEU A 116 -3.59 -1.09 3.50
N MET A 117 -2.72 -0.08 3.56
CA MET A 117 -2.57 0.90 2.49
C MET A 117 -2.08 0.28 1.20
N ASP A 118 -1.11 -0.63 1.28
CA ASP A 118 -0.61 -1.35 0.11
C ASP A 118 -1.70 -2.21 -0.53
N VAL A 119 -2.48 -2.93 0.30
CA VAL A 119 -3.60 -3.74 -0.20
C VAL A 119 -4.65 -2.85 -0.86
N ILE A 120 -5.02 -1.73 -0.24
CA ILE A 120 -5.99 -0.78 -0.81
C ILE A 120 -5.50 -0.25 -2.16
N THR A 121 -4.25 0.21 -2.22
CA THR A 121 -3.63 0.74 -3.44
C THR A 121 -3.62 -0.31 -4.54
N ALA A 122 -3.18 -1.53 -4.23
CA ALA A 122 -3.15 -2.65 -5.18
C ALA A 122 -4.55 -3.00 -5.70
N VAL A 123 -5.57 -3.03 -4.84
CA VAL A 123 -6.95 -3.35 -5.22
C VAL A 123 -7.55 -2.29 -6.14
N ILE A 124 -7.34 -1.00 -5.85
CA ILE A 124 -7.82 0.10 -6.70
C ILE A 124 -7.22 -0.02 -8.10
N TRP A 125 -5.89 -0.14 -8.19
CA TRP A 125 -5.19 -0.21 -9.47
C TRP A 125 -5.40 -1.54 -10.21
N PHE A 126 -5.63 -2.63 -9.47
CA PHE A 126 -6.07 -3.90 -10.03
C PHE A 126 -7.41 -3.74 -10.76
N THR A 127 -8.43 -3.19 -10.09
CA THR A 127 -9.76 -3.03 -10.72
C THR A 127 -9.70 -2.08 -11.90
N LEU A 128 -9.03 -0.93 -11.77
CA LEU A 128 -8.90 0.01 -12.88
C LEU A 128 -8.21 -0.64 -14.08
N SER A 129 -7.19 -1.47 -13.84
CA SER A 129 -6.48 -2.19 -14.90
C SER A 129 -7.30 -3.29 -15.55
N LEU A 130 -8.26 -3.90 -14.83
CA LEU A 130 -9.21 -4.83 -15.44
C LEU A 130 -10.16 -4.14 -16.44
N ILE A 131 -10.47 -2.85 -16.23
CA ILE A 131 -11.26 -2.03 -17.16
C ILE A 131 -10.44 -1.74 -18.41
N ILE A 132 -9.23 -1.22 -18.20
CA ILE A 132 -8.33 -0.76 -19.26
C ILE A 132 -7.83 -1.93 -20.11
N LYS A 133 -7.57 -3.10 -19.48
CA LYS A 133 -7.03 -4.32 -20.11
C LYS A 133 -5.65 -4.14 -20.76
N SER A 134 -4.95 -3.06 -20.46
CA SER A 134 -3.61 -2.75 -20.97
C SER A 134 -2.71 -2.33 -19.82
N SER A 135 -1.62 -3.07 -19.62
CA SER A 135 -0.64 -2.78 -18.56
C SER A 135 0.04 -1.44 -18.78
N VAL A 136 0.35 -1.09 -20.04
CA VAL A 136 1.07 0.15 -20.37
C VAL A 136 0.23 1.37 -20.00
N ILE A 137 -1.04 1.39 -20.43
CA ILE A 137 -1.95 2.51 -20.15
C ILE A 137 -2.19 2.62 -18.64
N SER A 138 -2.43 1.49 -17.96
CA SER A 138 -2.59 1.48 -16.50
C SER A 138 -1.38 2.02 -15.75
N ILE A 139 -0.16 1.64 -16.15
CA ILE A 139 1.08 2.13 -15.54
C ILE A 139 1.23 3.64 -15.75
N VAL A 140 0.97 4.13 -16.97
CA VAL A 140 1.05 5.57 -17.25
C VAL A 140 0.05 6.35 -16.40
N LEU A 141 -1.21 5.91 -16.34
CA LEU A 141 -2.22 6.54 -15.50
C LEU A 141 -1.86 6.49 -14.01
N PHE A 142 -1.28 5.37 -13.56
CA PHE A 142 -0.80 5.22 -12.20
C PHE A 142 0.27 6.22 -11.83
N LEU A 143 1.33 6.29 -12.63
CA LEU A 143 2.44 7.21 -12.37
C LEU A 143 2.01 8.68 -12.52
N LEU A 144 1.14 8.99 -13.48
CA LEU A 144 0.56 10.34 -13.60
C LEU A 144 -0.23 10.70 -12.35
N TYR A 145 -1.12 9.82 -11.91
CA TYR A 145 -1.89 10.07 -10.69
C TYR A 145 -0.99 10.18 -9.48
N ASP A 146 -0.06 9.25 -9.25
CA ASP A 146 0.71 9.16 -8.02
C ASP A 146 1.85 10.19 -7.90
N LEU A 147 2.53 10.49 -9.02
CA LEU A 147 3.73 11.35 -9.00
C LEU A 147 3.50 12.76 -9.55
N VAL A 148 2.57 12.94 -10.49
CA VAL A 148 2.41 14.21 -11.21
C VAL A 148 1.23 15.02 -10.70
N LEU A 149 0.09 14.38 -10.47
CA LEU A 149 -1.12 15.08 -10.05
C LEU A 149 -1.05 15.45 -8.55
N PRO A 150 -1.31 16.73 -8.20
CA PRO A 150 -1.44 17.13 -6.81
C PRO A 150 -2.72 16.56 -6.19
N ASN A 151 -2.82 16.61 -4.86
CA ASN A 151 -4.04 16.20 -4.16
C ASN A 151 -5.21 17.13 -4.53
N PHE A 152 -6.31 16.57 -5.04
CA PHE A 152 -7.46 17.29 -5.56
C PHE A 152 -8.44 17.82 -4.49
N GLY A 153 -8.27 17.45 -3.22
CA GLY A 153 -9.07 17.98 -2.11
C GLY A 153 -9.21 17.04 -0.91
N LYS A 154 -10.20 17.32 -0.05
CA LYS A 154 -10.43 16.59 1.21
C LYS A 154 -10.59 15.09 0.99
N TYR A 155 -11.42 14.71 0.00
CA TYR A 155 -11.80 13.33 -0.27
C TYR A 155 -10.86 12.58 -1.21
N ASP A 156 -9.69 13.14 -1.54
CA ASP A 156 -8.71 12.46 -2.38
C ASP A 156 -8.07 11.28 -1.63
N PHE A 157 -7.91 10.14 -2.31
CA PHE A 157 -7.22 8.95 -1.81
C PHE A 157 -5.84 9.27 -1.22
N LYS A 158 -5.03 10.09 -1.91
CA LYS A 158 -3.70 10.48 -1.40
C LYS A 158 -3.79 11.23 -0.08
N ASN A 159 -4.75 12.15 0.03
CA ASN A 159 -4.96 12.92 1.25
C ASN A 159 -5.47 12.03 2.39
N GLY A 160 -6.31 11.05 2.10
CA GLY A 160 -6.74 10.02 3.05
C GLY A 160 -5.57 9.21 3.60
N MET A 161 -4.70 8.69 2.72
CA MET A 161 -3.50 7.95 3.13
C MET A 161 -2.59 8.80 4.03
N MET A 162 -2.28 10.04 3.61
CA MET A 162 -1.42 10.94 4.38
C MET A 162 -1.97 11.23 5.78
N ASN A 163 -3.29 11.41 5.93
CA ASN A 163 -3.94 11.62 7.22
C ASN A 163 -3.90 10.39 8.13
N VAL A 164 -3.99 9.18 7.58
CA VAL A 164 -3.83 7.95 8.39
C VAL A 164 -2.38 7.81 8.87
N PHE A 165 -1.41 8.02 7.97
CA PHE A 165 0.01 7.93 8.29
C PHE A 165 0.50 9.00 9.28
N SER A 166 -0.04 10.21 9.22
CA SER A 166 0.30 11.28 10.16
C SER A 166 -0.11 10.93 11.59
N ASN A 167 -1.25 10.24 11.76
CA ASN A 167 -1.76 9.83 13.06
C ASN A 167 -1.05 8.59 13.63
N VAL A 168 -0.89 7.53 12.83
CA VAL A 168 -0.27 6.27 13.29
C VAL A 168 1.25 6.42 13.49
N GLY A 169 1.88 7.30 12.72
CA GLY A 169 3.33 7.54 12.78
C GLY A 169 3.75 8.72 13.65
N LYS A 170 2.88 9.27 14.50
CA LYS A 170 3.12 10.53 15.23
C LYS A 170 4.44 10.56 16.02
N ASP A 171 4.88 9.39 16.52
CA ASP A 171 6.05 9.24 17.38
C ASP A 171 7.38 9.13 16.60
N VAL A 172 7.33 9.22 15.27
CA VAL A 172 8.51 9.24 14.40
C VAL A 172 8.80 10.68 13.98
N ILE A 173 10.08 11.09 14.09
CA ILE A 173 10.69 12.44 14.00
C ILE A 173 10.20 13.34 12.85
N THR A 174 9.53 12.78 11.86
CA THR A 174 9.10 13.42 10.62
C THR A 174 7.70 12.95 10.27
N GLN A 175 6.71 13.80 10.51
CA GLN A 175 5.31 13.50 10.20
C GLN A 175 4.99 13.92 8.76
N PRO A 176 4.37 13.07 7.94
CA PRO A 176 3.83 13.51 6.67
C PRO A 176 2.73 14.55 6.97
N VAL A 177 2.81 15.69 6.30
CA VAL A 177 1.85 16.78 6.50
C VAL A 177 0.75 16.65 5.44
N PRO A 178 -0.48 16.23 5.81
CA PRO A 178 -1.58 16.16 4.87
C PRO A 178 -1.95 17.57 4.36
N LEU A 179 -2.48 17.66 3.14
CA LEU A 179 -2.93 18.93 2.57
C LEU A 179 -4.07 19.54 3.40
N LEU A 180 -5.00 18.70 3.83
CA LEU A 180 -6.10 19.04 4.73
C LEU A 180 -6.07 18.05 5.89
N GLN A 181 -6.04 18.57 7.12
CA GLN A 181 -6.16 17.75 8.32
C GLN A 181 -7.60 17.24 8.45
N ILE A 182 -7.73 15.92 8.49
CA ILE A 182 -9.00 15.21 8.58
C ILE A 182 -8.94 14.31 9.82
N PRO A 183 -10.04 14.19 10.59
CA PRO A 183 -10.09 13.25 11.71
C PRO A 183 -9.73 11.82 11.27
N PHE A 184 -9.00 11.09 12.12
CA PHE A 184 -8.48 9.76 11.81
C PHE A 184 -9.54 8.77 11.30
N LEU A 185 -10.73 8.77 11.94
CA LEU A 185 -11.86 7.93 11.54
C LEU A 185 -12.44 8.33 10.18
N GLU A 186 -12.52 9.63 9.91
CA GLU A 186 -12.97 10.14 8.60
C GLU A 186 -11.98 9.73 7.49
N ALA A 187 -10.67 9.77 7.75
CA ALA A 187 -9.65 9.35 6.78
C ALA A 187 -9.80 7.87 6.40
N TRP A 188 -10.01 6.98 7.38
CA TRP A 188 -10.33 5.58 7.11
C TRP A 188 -11.64 5.41 6.35
N GLY A 189 -12.68 6.18 6.70
CA GLY A 189 -13.95 6.19 5.98
C GLY A 189 -13.78 6.51 4.49
N ILE A 190 -12.97 7.52 4.16
CA ILE A 190 -12.64 7.90 2.78
C ILE A 190 -11.98 6.73 2.04
N LEU A 191 -10.98 6.08 2.66
CA LEU A 191 -10.27 4.96 2.04
C LEU A 191 -11.18 3.75 1.80
N ILE A 192 -12.04 3.42 2.77
CA ILE A 192 -13.04 2.35 2.63
C ILE A 192 -13.98 2.63 1.46
N VAL A 193 -14.45 3.88 1.31
CA VAL A 193 -15.30 4.27 0.18
C VAL A 193 -14.59 4.04 -1.16
N HIS A 194 -13.30 4.37 -1.28
CA HIS A 194 -12.53 4.11 -2.51
C HIS A 194 -12.44 2.61 -2.84
N VAL A 195 -12.20 1.76 -1.82
CA VAL A 195 -12.19 0.31 -1.99
C VAL A 195 -13.54 -0.20 -2.44
N LEU A 196 -14.62 0.23 -1.78
CA LEU A 196 -15.98 -0.20 -2.13
C LEU A 196 -16.38 0.23 -3.55
N LEU A 197 -16.00 1.44 -3.96
CA LEU A 197 -16.18 1.92 -5.33
C LEU A 197 -15.40 1.05 -6.32
N ALA A 198 -14.12 0.77 -6.04
CA ALA A 198 -13.31 -0.09 -6.89
C ALA A 198 -13.90 -1.51 -7.00
N LEU A 199 -14.30 -2.13 -5.89
CA LEU A 199 -14.91 -3.45 -5.89
C LEU A 199 -16.28 -3.47 -6.61
N GLY A 200 -17.11 -2.45 -6.38
CA GLY A 200 -18.42 -2.32 -7.03
C GLY A 200 -18.31 -2.16 -8.54
N ILE A 201 -17.38 -1.31 -9.01
CA ILE A 201 -17.07 -1.17 -10.44
C ILE A 201 -16.57 -2.49 -11.02
N GLY A 202 -15.65 -3.16 -10.31
CA GLY A 202 -15.15 -4.48 -10.66
C GLY A 202 -16.30 -5.47 -10.89
N TRP A 203 -17.18 -5.61 -9.91
CA TRP A 203 -18.32 -6.52 -9.99
C TRP A 203 -19.26 -6.22 -11.17
N GLY A 204 -19.57 -4.94 -11.41
CA GLY A 204 -20.43 -4.52 -12.53
C GLY A 204 -19.89 -4.95 -13.90
N ILE A 205 -18.58 -4.88 -14.11
CA ILE A 205 -17.93 -5.31 -15.36
C ILE A 205 -18.10 -6.81 -15.59
N PHE A 206 -17.94 -7.61 -14.53
CA PHE A 206 -18.05 -9.06 -14.62
C PHE A 206 -19.49 -9.53 -14.79
N TYR A 207 -20.44 -8.90 -14.08
CA TYR A 207 -21.86 -9.21 -14.21
C TYR A 207 -22.37 -8.98 -15.66
N LYS A 208 -21.88 -7.93 -16.33
CA LYS A 208 -22.23 -7.69 -17.73
C LYS A 208 -21.66 -8.78 -18.65
N LYS A 209 -20.43 -9.24 -18.41
CA LYS A 209 -19.78 -10.25 -19.27
C LYS A 209 -20.42 -11.63 -19.18
N THR A 210 -20.89 -12.06 -18.00
CA THR A 210 -21.53 -13.37 -17.83
C THR A 210 -22.87 -13.49 -18.54
N ARG A 211 -23.59 -12.37 -18.79
CA ARG A 211 -24.87 -12.37 -19.51
C ARG A 211 -24.77 -12.53 -21.02
N PHE A 212 -23.59 -12.32 -21.61
CA PHE A 212 -23.38 -12.34 -23.07
C PHE A 212 -22.43 -13.46 -23.55
N THR A 213 -22.04 -14.37 -22.67
CA THR A 213 -21.21 -15.56 -22.99
C THR A 213 -21.90 -16.87 -22.60
N LEU A 214 -23.23 -16.92 -22.73
CA LEU A 214 -24.02 -18.15 -22.77
C LEU A 214 -24.69 -18.24 -24.13
#